data_AF-A0A832DYG0-F1
#
_entry.id   AF-A0A832DYG0-F1
#
_cell.length_a   1.000
_cell.length_b   1.000
_cell.length_c   1.000
_cell.angle_alpha   90.00
_cell.angle_beta   90.00
_cell.angle_gamma   90.00
#
_symmetry.space_group_name_H-M   'P 1'
#
loop_
_entity.id
_entity.type
_entity.pdbx_description
1 polymer ?
#
loop_
_entity_poly.entity_id
_entity_poly.type
_entity_poly.pdbx_seq_one_letter_code
_entity_poly.pdbx_strand_id
1 'polypeptide(L)' 'MATFRKHGKSIRVEVSKKSNLQLATFDIITQVREWTALAETAIIESKSTDIVSNKTVSDTFERYTEEISPNKKGAR' A
#
# COMPACT_ATOMS: atom_id res chain seq x y z
N MET A 1 7.56 9.44 8.05
CA MET A 1 8.70 10.34 8.28
C MET A 1 9.80 9.88 7.35
N ALA A 2 10.23 10.73 6.43
CA ALA A 2 11.26 10.39 5.45
C ALA A 2 12.66 10.51 6.07
N THR A 3 13.53 9.54 5.81
CA THR A 3 14.92 9.52 6.23
C THR A 3 15.81 9.70 5.01
N PHE A 4 16.71 10.68 5.07
CA PHE A 4 17.68 10.96 4.03
C PHE A 4 19.08 10.55 4.51
N ARG A 5 19.78 9.73 3.72
CA ARG A 5 21.16 9.33 3.98
C ARG A 5 22.01 9.64 2.76
N LYS A 6 22.99 10.50 2.91
CA LYS A 6 23.98 10.79 1.87
C LYS A 6 24.96 9.63 1.74
N HIS A 7 25.13 9.09 0.53
CA HIS A 7 26.09 8.07 0.17
C HIS A 7 27.05 8.61 -0.91
N GLY A 8 28.11 9.30 -0.50
CA GLY A 8 29.07 9.89 -1.43
C GLY A 8 28.41 10.93 -2.34
N LYS A 9 28.26 10.59 -3.63
CA LYS A 9 27.59 11.42 -4.65
C LYS A 9 26.08 11.20 -4.75
N SER A 10 25.55 10.13 -4.16
CA SER A 10 24.13 9.82 -4.19
C SER A 10 23.48 10.03 -2.82
N ILE A 11 22.16 10.04 -2.83
CA ILE A 11 21.30 10.27 -1.67
C ILE A 11 20.31 9.13 -1.64
N ARG A 12 20.40 8.30 -0.60
CA ARG A 12 19.40 7.27 -0.30
C ARG A 12 18.26 7.90 0.49
N VAL A 13 17.06 7.59 0.08
CA VAL A 13 15.81 8.08 0.68
C VAL A 13 15.00 6.88 1.11
N GLU A 14 14.51 6.94 2.35
CA GLU A 14 13.76 5.85 2.97
C GLU A 14 12.50 6.45 3.59
N VAL A 15 11.33 6.08 3.05
CA VAL A 15 10.03 6.55 3.53
C VAL A 15 9.33 5.38 4.18
N SER A 16 9.25 5.40 5.51
CA SER A 16 8.55 4.38 6.29
C SER A 16 7.28 4.93 6.94
N LYS A 17 6.15 4.24 6.79
CA LYS A 17 4.91 4.52 7.53
C LYS A 17 4.09 3.25 7.68
N LYS A 18 3.74 2.89 8.93
CA LYS A 18 2.85 1.79 9.31
C LYS A 18 3.05 0.53 8.44
N SER A 19 4.20 -0.14 8.61
CA SER A 19 4.66 -1.35 7.90
C SER A 19 4.95 -1.24 6.40
N ASN A 20 4.66 -0.12 5.74
CA ASN A 20 5.13 0.12 4.37
C ASN A 20 6.43 0.92 4.37
N LEU A 21 7.45 0.38 3.71
CA LEU A 21 8.76 1.00 3.55
C LEU A 21 9.10 1.08 2.06
N GLN A 22 9.32 2.31 1.58
CA GLN A 22 9.81 2.55 0.22
C GLN A 22 11.23 3.12 0.28
N LEU A 23 12.07 2.58 -0.59
CA LEU A 23 13.49 2.91 -0.70
C LEU A 23 13.78 3.40 -2.12
N ALA A 24 14.52 4.50 -2.21
CA ALA A 24 15.06 4.95 -3.48
C ALA A 24 16.43 5.60 -3.28
N THR A 25 17.18 5.72 -4.37
CA THR A 25 18.49 6.39 -4.39
C THR A 25 18.51 7.34 -5.57
N PHE A 26 18.94 8.59 -5.32
CA PHE A 26 18.97 9.66 -6.31
C PHE A 26 20.28 10.43 -6.21
N ASP A 27 20.72 11.01 -7.32
CA ASP A 27 21.94 11.84 -7.34
C ASP A 27 21.64 13.33 -7.12
N ILE A 28 20.37 13.75 -7.27
CA ILE A 28 19.94 15.15 -7.24
C ILE A 28 18.93 15.40 -6.11
N ILE A 29 19.15 16.46 -5.32
CA ILE A 29 18.29 16.82 -4.17
C ILE A 29 16.86 17.18 -4.59
N THR A 30 16.65 17.79 -5.75
CA THR A 30 15.31 18.13 -6.25
C THR A 30 14.49 16.87 -6.52
N GLN A 31 15.09 15.87 -7.18
CA GLN A 31 14.45 14.57 -7.44
C GLN A 31 14.08 13.85 -6.14
N VAL A 32 14.94 13.93 -5.12
CA VAL A 32 14.67 13.39 -3.79
C VAL A 32 13.38 13.97 -3.21
N ARG A 33 13.21 15.29 -3.27
CA ARG A 33 12.03 15.98 -2.70
C ARG A 33 10.74 15.62 -3.42
N GLU A 34 10.76 15.66 -4.75
CA GLU A 34 9.60 15.29 -5.57
C GLU A 34 9.19 13.84 -5.32
N TRP A 35 10.16 12.93 -5.30
CA TRP A 35 9.90 11.52 -5.03
C TRP A 35 9.37 11.29 -3.61
N THR A 36 9.90 11.98 -2.59
CA THR A 36 9.36 11.83 -1.23
C THR A 36 7.91 12.26 -1.11
N ALA A 37 7.51 13.34 -1.78
CA ALA A 37 6.13 13.80 -1.75
C ALA A 37 5.20 12.75 -2.39
N LEU A 38 5.59 12.20 -3.53
CA LEU A 38 4.83 11.14 -4.23
C LEU A 38 4.79 9.82 -3.44
N ALA A 39 5.89 9.43 -2.81
CA ALA A 39 5.95 8.22 -1.99
C ALA A 39 5.04 8.35 -0.74
N GLU A 40 5.02 9.53 -0.11
CA GLU A 40 4.14 9.79 1.02
C GLU A 40 2.66 9.76 0.64
N THR A 41 2.28 10.33 -0.51
CA THR A 41 0.89 10.25 -1.00
C THR A 41 0.52 8.81 -1.35
N ALA A 42 1.38 8.06 -2.04
CA ALA A 42 1.12 6.66 -2.39
C ALA A 42 0.92 5.76 -1.15
N ILE A 43 1.68 5.97 -0.07
CA ILE A 43 1.50 5.21 1.18
C ILE A 43 0.21 5.63 1.92
N ILE A 44 -0.26 6.86 1.73
CA ILE A 44 -1.55 7.32 2.27
C ILE A 44 -2.72 6.75 1.45
N GLU A 45 -2.63 6.81 0.12
CA GLU A 45 -3.67 6.33 -0.81
C GLU A 45 -3.83 4.81 -0.77
N SER A 46 -2.74 4.05 -0.71
CA SER A 46 -2.79 2.58 -0.54
C SER A 46 -3.54 2.14 0.72
N LYS A 47 -3.61 3.00 1.75
CA LYS A 47 -4.45 2.74 2.93
C LYS A 47 -5.93 3.01 2.68
N SER A 48 -6.27 3.92 1.77
CA SER A 48 -7.66 4.22 1.42
C SER A 48 -8.33 3.10 0.63
N THR A 49 -7.54 2.28 -0.08
CA THR A 49 -8.02 1.12 -0.84
C THR A 49 -8.25 -0.14 0.00
N ASP A 50 -7.70 -0.21 1.22
CA ASP A 50 -7.80 -1.40 2.10
C ASP A 50 -9.11 -1.48 2.89
N ILE A 51 -9.86 -0.37 2.92
CA ILE A 51 -11.28 -0.40 3.29
C ILE A 51 -12.02 -0.50 1.96
N VAL A 52 -12.53 -1.68 1.63
CA VAL A 52 -13.49 -1.80 0.53
C VAL A 52 -14.74 -1.04 0.97
N SER A 53 -14.77 0.27 0.70
CA SER A 53 -15.95 1.10 0.88
C SER A 53 -17.08 0.47 0.08
N ASN A 54 -18.11 0.00 0.78
CA ASN A 54 -19.29 -0.75 0.30
C ASN A 54 -19.33 -2.26 0.60
N LYS A 55 -18.34 -2.86 1.26
CA LYS A 55 -18.50 -4.23 1.78
C LYS A 55 -18.67 -4.21 3.28
N THR A 56 -19.83 -4.65 3.74
CA THR A 56 -20.13 -4.75 5.17
C THR A 56 -19.71 -6.12 5.71
N VAL A 57 -19.68 -6.25 7.03
CA VAL A 57 -19.50 -7.58 7.66
C VAL A 57 -20.63 -8.54 7.22
N SER A 58 -21.83 -8.02 6.91
CA SER A 58 -22.93 -8.81 6.35
C SER A 58 -22.58 -9.46 5.02
N ASP A 59 -21.97 -8.71 4.08
CA ASP A 59 -21.53 -9.24 2.78
C ASP A 59 -20.56 -10.43 2.92
N THR A 60 -19.75 -10.43 3.98
CA THR A 60 -18.82 -11.53 4.23
C THR A 60 -19.53 -12.80 4.69
N PHE A 61 -20.58 -12.66 5.51
CA PHE A 61 -21.42 -13.78 5.93
C PHE A 61 -22.27 -14.30 4.77
N GLU A 62 -22.85 -13.41 3.96
CA GLU A 62 -23.61 -13.81 2.76
C GLU A 62 -22.73 -14.59 1.79
N ARG A 63 -21.54 -14.09 1.45
CA ARG A 63 -20.59 -14.83 0.59
C ARG A 63 -20.22 -16.18 1.18
N TYR A 64 -19.95 -16.25 2.48
CA TYR A 64 -19.62 -17.51 3.16
C TYR A 64 -20.77 -18.53 3.05
N THR A 65 -22.02 -18.08 3.22
CA THR A 65 -23.19 -18.94 3.03
C THR A 65 -23.37 -19.40 1.58
N GLU A 66 -23.10 -18.55 0.61
CA GLU A 66 -23.16 -18.90 -0.82
C GLU A 66 -22.01 -19.82 -1.26
N GLU A 67 -20.83 -19.70 -0.65
CA GLU A 67 -19.66 -20.53 -0.94
C GLU A 67 -19.76 -21.92 -0.33
N ILE A 68 -20.29 -22.03 0.89
CA ILE A 68 -20.40 -23.29 1.65
C ILE A 68 -21.79 -23.92 1.53
N SER A 69 -22.71 -23.28 0.81
CA SER A 69 -24.06 -23.81 0.58
C SER A 69 -24.01 -25.28 0.12
N PRO A 70 -24.65 -26.20 0.85
CA PRO A 70 -24.67 -27.63 0.51
C PRO A 70 -25.26 -27.92 -0.89
N ASN A 71 -26.02 -26.98 -1.45
CA ASN A 71 -26.62 -27.08 -2.79
C ASN A 71 -25.75 -26.49 -3.91
N LYS A 72 -24.57 -25.94 -3.61
CA LYS A 72 -23.63 -25.49 -4.63
C LYS A 72 -23.04 -26.73 -5.30
N LYS A 73 -23.61 -27.13 -6.45
CA LYS A 73 -23.01 -28.13 -7.33
C LYS A 73 -21.59 -27.69 -7.61
N GLY A 74 -20.60 -28.38 -7.03
CA GLY A 74 -19.20 -28.19 -7.37
C GLY A 74 -19.07 -28.23 -8.89
N ALA A 75 -18.35 -27.27 -9.47
CA ALA A 75 -18.01 -27.30 -10.87
C ALA A 75 -17.28 -28.62 -11.13
N ARG A 76 -17.99 -29.56 -11.74
CA ARG A 76 -17.44 -30.78 -12.31
C ARG A 76 -17.09 -30.52 -13.76
#